data_AF-A0A351FXR6-F1
#
_entry.id   AF-A0A351FXR6-F1
#
_cell.length_a   1.000
_cell.length_b   1.000
_cell.length_c   1.000
_cell.angle_alpha   90.00
_cell.angle_beta   90.00
_cell.angle_gamma   90.00
#
_symmetry.space_group_name_H-M   'P 1'
#
loop_
_entity.id
_entity.type
_entity.pdbx_description
1 polymer ?
#
loop_
_entity_poly.entity_id
_entity_poly.type
_entity_poly.pdbx_seq_one_letter_code
_entity_poly.pdbx_strand_id
1 'polypeptide(L)'
;MARFRFQTDTHYAAKLRFVHERPIENHPTRGSLHLLRLEFEVFRIMEARNWLRALGALASRDIIIGDFLDASKDSGLARYCEVLQLKPSRNLEDWKALEGTDTWIKIQFGSLDIEDTGRNPFHMIATFDPTGYVRKPMQFDVAAQWVRVAHAAEYLETSDQTIRRRADKWQQNGYPDIQRRTQGGHREINLPLLWDLWDEERKKKK
;
A
#
# COMPACT_ATOMS: atom_id res chain seq x y z
N MET A 1 -13.15 8.79 -10.96
CA MET A 1 -12.65 7.99 -9.81
C MET A 1 -11.36 8.62 -9.29
N ALA A 2 -11.34 9.09 -8.04
CA ALA A 2 -10.12 9.62 -7.44
C ALA A 2 -9.14 8.45 -7.21
N ARG A 3 -7.97 8.49 -7.87
CA ARG A 3 -6.92 7.48 -7.69
C ARG A 3 -6.35 7.61 -6.27
N PHE A 4 -6.23 6.48 -5.57
CA PHE A 4 -5.68 6.45 -4.21
C PHE A 4 -4.28 7.06 -4.20
N ARG A 5 -4.03 8.05 -3.34
CA ARG A 5 -2.73 8.70 -3.18
C ARG A 5 -2.08 8.17 -1.91
N PHE A 6 -0.95 7.47 -2.07
CA PHE A 6 -0.17 7.00 -0.94
C PHE A 6 0.71 8.12 -0.39
N GLN A 7 0.97 8.11 0.92
CA GLN A 7 1.90 9.05 1.55
C GLN A 7 3.34 8.68 1.17
N THR A 8 4.20 9.68 0.99
CA THR A 8 5.56 9.49 0.47
C THR A 8 6.61 9.23 1.55
N ASP A 9 6.31 9.64 2.78
CA ASP A 9 7.13 9.50 3.98
C ASP A 9 6.80 8.23 4.79
N THR A 10 5.88 7.41 4.30
CA THR A 10 5.39 6.21 4.98
C THR A 10 5.81 4.93 4.24
N HIS A 11 6.15 3.91 5.01
CA HIS A 11 6.36 2.56 4.49
C HIS A 11 5.06 1.74 4.57
N TYR A 12 4.79 0.99 3.50
CA TYR A 12 3.66 0.10 3.39
C TYR A 12 4.15 -1.33 3.20
N ALA A 13 3.38 -2.29 3.70
CA ALA A 13 3.55 -3.69 3.29
C ALA A 13 2.66 -3.92 2.07
N ALA A 14 3.11 -4.74 1.15
CA ALA A 14 2.39 -4.99 -0.09
C ALA A 14 2.49 -6.47 -0.44
N LYS A 15 1.33 -7.12 -0.58
CA LYS A 15 1.25 -8.52 -0.96
C LYS A 15 1.08 -8.60 -2.47
N LEU A 16 1.94 -9.35 -3.14
CA LEU A 16 1.77 -9.61 -4.57
C LEU A 16 0.48 -10.42 -4.81
N ARG A 17 -0.37 -9.93 -5.71
CA ARG A 17 -1.65 -10.56 -6.06
C ARG A 17 -1.59 -11.20 -7.43
N PHE A 18 -1.08 -10.45 -8.40
CA PHE A 18 -1.12 -10.84 -9.80
C PHE A 18 0.18 -10.49 -10.52
N VAL A 19 0.53 -11.34 -11.48
CA VAL A 19 1.63 -11.12 -12.43
C VAL A 19 1.06 -11.30 -13.83
N HIS A 20 0.73 -10.19 -14.49
CA HIS A 20 0.12 -10.21 -15.81
C HIS A 20 1.14 -9.89 -16.89
N GLU A 21 1.12 -10.65 -17.98
CA GLU A 21 1.84 -10.26 -19.19
C GLU A 21 1.02 -9.21 -19.95
N ARG A 22 1.69 -8.13 -20.37
CA ARG A 22 1.11 -7.06 -21.16
C ARG A 22 1.65 -7.13 -22.59
N PRO A 23 0.81 -6.80 -23.59
CA PRO A 23 1.26 -6.76 -24.97
C PRO A 23 2.30 -5.66 -25.17
N ILE A 24 3.32 -5.96 -25.98
CA ILE A 24 4.27 -4.98 -26.53
C ILE A 24 3.91 -4.78 -27.99
N GLU A 25 3.48 -3.58 -28.37
CA GLU A 25 2.99 -3.30 -29.74
C GLU A 25 4.07 -3.56 -30.81
N ASN A 26 5.31 -3.14 -30.54
CA ASN A 26 6.47 -3.41 -31.38
C ASN A 26 7.29 -4.59 -30.83
N HIS A 27 6.65 -5.72 -30.56
CA HIS A 27 7.32 -6.88 -29.99
C HIS A 27 8.51 -7.31 -30.86
N PRO A 28 9.72 -7.47 -30.29
CA PRO A 28 10.88 -7.87 -31.07
C PRO A 28 10.66 -9.24 -31.70
N THR A 29 11.10 -9.41 -32.95
CA THR A 29 10.99 -10.67 -33.71
C THR A 29 12.10 -11.67 -33.36
N ARG A 30 13.14 -11.22 -32.64
CA ARG A 30 14.24 -12.06 -32.15
C ARG A 30 14.35 -11.91 -30.63
N GLY A 31 14.48 -13.05 -29.93
CA GLY A 31 14.61 -13.15 -28.46
C GLY A 31 13.28 -13.04 -27.70
N SER A 32 13.32 -13.37 -26.41
CA SER A 32 12.17 -13.20 -25.50
C SER A 32 12.25 -11.84 -24.80
N LEU A 33 11.23 -11.00 -24.97
CA LEU A 33 11.07 -9.74 -24.24
C LEU A 33 9.63 -9.68 -23.76
N HIS A 34 9.43 -9.59 -22.45
CA HIS A 34 8.10 -9.59 -21.85
C HIS A 34 7.92 -8.32 -21.03
N LEU A 35 6.78 -7.65 -21.23
CA LEU A 35 6.32 -6.57 -20.36
C LEU A 35 5.38 -7.18 -19.33
N LEU A 36 5.75 -7.15 -18.07
CA LEU A 36 4.96 -7.68 -16.97
C LEU A 36 4.34 -6.55 -16.17
N ARG A 37 3.12 -6.75 -15.68
CA ARG A 37 2.48 -5.93 -14.65
C ARG A 37 2.41 -6.74 -13.37
N LEU A 38 3.09 -6.25 -12.36
CA LEU A 38 3.00 -6.73 -10.99
C LEU A 38 1.94 -5.91 -10.27
N GLU A 39 0.94 -6.57 -9.69
CA GLU A 39 -0.10 -5.91 -8.89
C GLU A 39 -0.02 -6.34 -7.43
N PHE A 40 0.02 -5.35 -6.55
CA PHE A 40 0.17 -5.54 -5.12
C PHE A 40 -1.03 -4.98 -4.36
N GLU A 41 -1.58 -5.78 -3.46
CA GLU A 41 -2.52 -5.32 -2.44
C GLU A 41 -1.75 -4.61 -1.34
N VAL A 42 -2.10 -3.35 -1.07
CA VAL A 42 -1.33 -2.49 -0.16
C VAL A 42 -1.94 -2.49 1.23
N PHE A 43 -1.07 -2.69 2.22
CA PHE A 43 -1.37 -2.70 3.63
C PHE A 43 -0.58 -1.61 4.34
N ARG A 44 -1.24 -0.95 5.29
CA ARG A 44 -0.56 -0.08 6.22
C ARG A 44 0.06 -0.90 7.35
N ILE A 45 1.34 -0.66 7.61
CA ILE A 45 2.07 -1.27 8.73
C ILE A 45 1.74 -0.49 10.00
N MET A 46 1.28 -1.18 11.03
CA MET A 46 0.98 -0.62 12.34
C MET A 46 1.84 -1.32 13.40
N GLU A 47 3.11 -0.91 13.48
CA GLU A 47 4.17 -1.50 14.32
C GLU A 47 3.73 -1.67 15.78
N ALA A 48 3.12 -0.65 16.39
CA ALA A 48 2.70 -0.67 17.79
C ALA A 48 1.71 -1.81 18.16
N ARG A 49 1.09 -2.45 17.17
CA ARG A 49 0.17 -3.59 17.38
C ARG A 49 0.51 -4.82 16.55
N ASN A 50 1.60 -4.79 15.79
CA ASN A 50 1.91 -5.81 14.80
C ASN A 50 0.71 -6.07 13.88
N TRP A 51 0.15 -5.04 13.24
CA TRP A 51 -0.93 -5.24 12.26
C TRP A 51 -0.56 -4.80 10.86
N LEU A 52 -1.17 -5.50 9.90
CA LEU A 52 -1.21 -5.13 8.49
C LEU A 52 -2.65 -4.82 8.12
N ARG A 53 -2.94 -3.53 7.95
CA ARG A 53 -4.30 -3.07 7.66
C ARG A 53 -4.49 -2.87 6.16
N ALA A 54 -5.38 -3.63 5.55
CA ALA A 54 -5.67 -3.50 4.12
C ALA A 54 -6.23 -2.10 3.83
N LEU A 55 -5.71 -1.45 2.78
CA LEU A 55 -6.16 -0.14 2.34
C LEU A 55 -7.25 -0.22 1.25
N GLY A 56 -7.54 -1.42 0.73
CA GLY A 56 -8.42 -1.60 -0.43
C GLY A 56 -7.85 -1.10 -1.74
N ALA A 57 -6.58 -0.72 -1.74
CA ALA A 57 -5.90 -0.17 -2.90
C ALA A 57 -4.93 -1.19 -3.49
N LEU A 58 -4.92 -1.27 -4.83
CA LEU A 58 -3.90 -1.96 -5.58
C LEU A 58 -2.86 -0.96 -6.08
N ALA A 59 -1.59 -1.28 -5.85
CA ALA A 59 -0.47 -0.61 -6.46
C ALA A 59 0.09 -1.50 -7.57
N SER A 60 0.33 -0.95 -8.76
CA SER A 60 0.88 -1.72 -9.87
C SER A 60 2.19 -1.14 -10.37
N ARG A 61 3.09 -2.03 -10.80
CA ARG A 61 4.32 -1.67 -11.50
C ARG A 61 4.46 -2.50 -12.77
N ASP A 62 4.76 -1.82 -13.86
CA ASP A 62 5.14 -2.48 -15.11
C ASP A 62 6.67 -2.68 -15.11
N ILE A 63 7.15 -3.87 -15.42
CA ILE A 63 8.57 -4.24 -15.51
C ILE A 63 8.83 -4.92 -16.85
N ILE A 64 10.05 -4.82 -17.37
CA ILE A 64 10.44 -5.54 -18.59
C ILE A 64 11.46 -6.60 -18.20
N ILE A 65 11.29 -7.81 -18.74
CA ILE A 65 12.23 -8.92 -18.61
C ILE A 65 12.56 -9.47 -20.00
N GLY A 66 13.68 -10.16 -20.14
CA GLY A 66 14.01 -10.82 -21.40
C GLY A 66 15.48 -11.10 -21.59
N ASP A 67 15.80 -11.78 -22.69
CA ASP A 67 17.15 -12.27 -22.99
C ASP A 67 18.18 -11.15 -23.17
N PHE A 68 17.73 -10.00 -23.67
CA PHE A 68 18.59 -8.84 -23.92
C PHE A 68 18.83 -7.98 -22.68
N LEU A 69 18.11 -8.24 -21.58
CA LEU A 69 18.28 -7.51 -20.34
C LEU A 69 19.30 -8.22 -19.45
N ASP A 70 20.37 -7.50 -19.14
CA ASP A 70 21.34 -7.93 -18.15
C ASP A 70 20.92 -7.39 -16.79
N ALA A 71 20.27 -8.24 -15.99
CA ALA A 71 19.80 -7.87 -14.65
C ALA A 71 20.95 -7.42 -13.73
N SER A 72 22.22 -7.77 -14.01
CA SER A 72 23.35 -7.26 -13.24
C SER A 72 23.69 -5.80 -13.55
N LYS A 73 23.23 -5.29 -14.70
CA LYS A 73 23.44 -3.91 -15.17
C LYS A 73 22.20 -3.03 -15.02
N ASP A 74 21.01 -3.63 -14.93
CA ASP A 74 19.76 -2.93 -14.64
C ASP A 74 19.48 -2.97 -13.13
N SER A 75 19.82 -1.88 -12.44
CA SER A 75 19.61 -1.76 -10.99
C SER A 75 18.15 -1.86 -10.56
N GLY A 76 17.20 -1.52 -11.44
CA GLY A 76 15.78 -1.63 -11.18
C GLY A 76 15.33 -3.09 -11.19
N LEU A 77 15.63 -3.80 -12.28
CA LEU A 77 15.32 -5.23 -12.41
C LEU A 77 16.05 -6.05 -11.34
N ALA A 78 17.33 -5.76 -11.08
CA ALA A 78 18.11 -6.40 -10.01
C ALA A 78 17.40 -6.33 -8.66
N ARG A 79 16.88 -5.14 -8.32
CA ARG A 79 16.18 -4.92 -7.05
C ARG A 79 14.89 -5.71 -6.95
N TYR A 80 14.11 -5.81 -8.03
CA TYR A 80 12.91 -6.65 -8.05
C TYR A 80 13.26 -8.13 -7.90
N CYS A 81 14.29 -8.62 -8.61
CA CYS A 81 14.75 -10.00 -8.46
C CYS A 81 15.19 -10.31 -7.03
N GLU A 82 15.99 -9.43 -6.42
CA GLU A 82 16.44 -9.54 -5.03
C GLU A 82 15.26 -9.61 -4.05
N VAL A 83 14.35 -8.63 -4.12
CA VAL A 83 13.24 -8.50 -3.17
C VAL A 83 12.23 -9.63 -3.31
N LEU A 84 11.97 -10.07 -4.54
CA LEU A 84 11.06 -11.19 -4.84
C LEU A 84 11.74 -12.56 -4.77
N GLN A 85 13.03 -12.61 -4.36
CA GLN A 85 13.84 -13.83 -4.25
C GLN A 85 13.90 -14.65 -5.54
N LEU A 86 13.80 -13.97 -6.68
CA LEU A 86 14.02 -14.58 -7.98
C LEU A 86 15.53 -14.67 -8.22
N LYS A 87 15.96 -15.79 -8.82
CA LYS A 87 17.25 -15.81 -9.53
C LYS A 87 17.21 -14.75 -10.65
N PRO A 88 18.32 -14.41 -11.32
CA PRO A 88 18.30 -13.45 -12.45
C PRO A 88 17.41 -14.01 -13.59
N SER A 89 16.11 -13.89 -13.44
CA SER A 89 15.12 -14.68 -14.16
C SER A 89 14.66 -13.87 -15.34
N ARG A 90 15.27 -14.18 -16.48
CA ARG A 90 14.79 -13.79 -17.80
C ARG A 90 13.55 -14.59 -18.21
N ASN A 91 13.30 -15.70 -17.50
CA ASN A 91 12.22 -16.63 -17.77
C ASN A 91 10.88 -16.12 -17.23
N LEU A 92 9.91 -15.94 -18.12
CA LEU A 92 8.53 -15.55 -17.80
C LEU A 92 7.85 -16.46 -16.77
N GLU A 93 8.09 -17.76 -16.83
CA GLU A 93 7.43 -18.74 -15.96
C GLU A 93 7.82 -18.55 -14.49
N ASP A 94 9.06 -18.15 -14.21
CA ASP A 94 9.51 -17.88 -12.84
C ASP A 94 8.75 -16.70 -12.23
N TRP A 95 8.44 -15.68 -13.06
CA TRP A 95 7.66 -14.52 -12.63
C TRP A 95 6.19 -14.89 -12.43
N LYS A 96 5.60 -15.64 -13.35
CA LYS A 96 4.22 -16.13 -13.21
C LYS A 96 4.06 -17.06 -12.02
N ALA A 97 5.07 -17.85 -11.68
CA ALA A 97 5.07 -18.71 -10.50
C ALA A 97 5.00 -17.95 -9.16
N LEU A 98 5.27 -16.64 -9.14
CA LEU A 98 5.03 -15.80 -7.97
C LEU A 98 3.53 -15.54 -7.72
N GLU A 99 2.68 -15.67 -8.74
CA GLU A 99 1.24 -15.49 -8.59
C GLU A 99 0.66 -16.55 -7.66
N GLY A 100 -0.22 -16.14 -6.74
CA GLY A 100 -0.81 -17.03 -5.74
C GLY A 100 0.13 -17.44 -4.59
N THR A 101 1.41 -17.08 -4.63
CA THR A 101 2.33 -17.26 -3.49
C THR A 101 2.07 -16.22 -2.39
N ASP A 102 2.50 -16.50 -1.15
CA ASP A 102 2.45 -15.51 -0.06
C ASP A 102 3.69 -14.60 -0.13
N THR A 103 3.92 -13.96 -1.30
CA THR A 103 5.05 -13.05 -1.52
C THR A 103 4.71 -11.63 -1.05
N TRP A 104 5.56 -11.09 -0.18
CA TRP A 104 5.38 -9.77 0.43
C TRP A 104 6.61 -8.89 0.23
N ILE A 105 6.35 -7.61 0.00
CA ILE A 105 7.38 -6.58 -0.12
C ILE A 105 7.02 -5.36 0.72
N LYS A 106 8.03 -4.58 1.09
CA LYS A 106 7.88 -3.27 1.70
C LYS A 106 8.00 -2.23 0.59
N ILE A 107 7.07 -1.28 0.51
CA ILE A 107 7.06 -0.22 -0.50
C ILE A 107 7.12 1.13 0.20
N GLN A 108 7.99 2.01 -0.28
CA GLN A 108 7.87 3.45 -0.06
C GLN A 108 7.47 4.11 -1.38
N PHE A 109 6.40 4.90 -1.36
CA PHE A 109 5.91 5.60 -2.54
C PHE A 109 6.64 6.93 -2.73
N GLY A 110 6.93 7.29 -3.98
CA GLY A 110 7.47 8.59 -4.33
C GLY A 110 6.37 9.62 -4.57
N SER A 111 6.79 10.89 -4.67
CA SER A 111 5.91 11.99 -5.04
C SER A 111 5.26 11.73 -6.39
N LEU A 112 4.03 12.20 -6.54
CA LEU A 112 3.43 12.34 -7.86
C LEU A 112 4.10 13.54 -8.51
N ASP A 113 4.88 13.31 -9.56
CA ASP A 113 5.26 14.41 -10.44
C ASP A 113 4.00 14.90 -11.17
N ILE A 114 3.97 16.21 -11.44
CA ILE A 114 2.83 16.90 -12.06
C ILE A 114 2.59 16.38 -13.49
N GLU A 115 3.56 15.70 -14.08
CA GLU A 115 3.50 15.12 -15.42
C GLU A 115 3.14 13.61 -15.39
N ASP A 116 1.86 13.38 -15.69
CA ASP A 116 1.33 12.42 -16.68
C ASP A 116 0.99 10.97 -16.30
N THR A 117 1.40 10.41 -15.16
CA THR A 117 1.00 9.00 -14.84
C THR A 117 -0.15 8.88 -13.83
N GLY A 118 -0.32 9.87 -12.95
CA GLY A 118 -1.32 9.84 -11.88
C GLY A 118 -1.25 8.58 -10.99
N ARG A 119 -0.08 7.93 -10.92
CA ARG A 119 0.23 6.77 -10.07
C ARG A 119 1.48 7.10 -9.25
N ASN A 120 1.46 6.80 -7.95
CA ASN A 120 2.66 6.99 -7.13
C ASN A 120 3.77 6.04 -7.62
N PRO A 121 4.96 6.55 -8.01
CA PRO A 121 6.08 5.67 -8.32
C PRO A 121 6.53 4.92 -7.06
N PHE A 122 7.10 3.73 -7.20
CA PHE A 122 7.75 3.06 -6.07
C PHE A 122 9.13 3.68 -5.95
N HIS A 123 9.34 4.48 -4.91
CA HIS A 123 10.62 5.11 -4.63
C HIS A 123 11.61 4.09 -4.08
N MET A 124 11.11 3.16 -3.27
CA MET A 124 11.89 2.06 -2.69
C MET A 124 11.04 0.80 -2.64
N ILE A 125 11.68 -0.34 -2.86
CA ILE A 125 11.16 -1.66 -2.49
C ILE A 125 12.20 -2.41 -1.67
N ALA A 126 11.74 -3.20 -0.70
CA ALA A 126 12.57 -4.07 0.13
C ALA A 126 11.80 -5.35 0.47
N THR A 127 12.50 -6.39 0.92
CA THR A 127 11.86 -7.61 1.44
C THR A 127 11.03 -7.28 2.68
N PHE A 128 9.86 -7.91 2.81
CA PHE A 128 9.00 -7.78 3.98
C PHE A 128 8.55 -9.16 4.45
N ASP A 129 8.79 -9.45 5.73
CA ASP A 129 8.26 -10.64 6.37
C ASP A 129 6.97 -10.26 7.13
N PRO A 130 5.80 -10.77 6.72
CA PRO A 130 4.55 -10.53 7.43
C PRO A 130 4.42 -11.36 8.72
N THR A 131 5.38 -12.25 9.03
CA THR A 131 5.32 -13.11 10.21
C THR A 131 5.26 -12.26 11.48
N GLY A 132 4.37 -12.65 12.40
CA GLY A 132 4.10 -11.89 13.62
C GLY A 132 3.07 -10.76 13.46
N TYR A 133 2.64 -10.43 12.23
CA TYR A 133 1.59 -9.45 12.01
C TYR A 133 0.19 -10.08 11.85
N VAL A 134 -0.82 -9.43 12.43
CA VAL A 134 -2.23 -9.77 12.22
C VAL A 134 -2.79 -8.96 11.04
N ARG A 135 -3.31 -9.65 10.03
CA ARG A 135 -3.97 -9.02 8.87
C ARG A 135 -5.36 -8.54 9.27
N LYS A 136 -5.66 -7.26 9.03
CA LYS A 136 -6.97 -6.66 9.29
C LYS A 136 -7.61 -6.30 7.94
N PRO A 137 -8.83 -6.79 7.65
CA PRO A 137 -9.53 -6.47 6.40
C PRO A 137 -9.87 -4.98 6.34
N MET A 138 -10.09 -4.49 5.13
CA MET A 138 -10.62 -3.13 4.92
C MET A 138 -12.06 -3.11 5.43
N GLN A 139 -12.33 -2.32 6.46
CA GLN A 139 -13.68 -2.21 7.05
C GLN A 139 -14.50 -1.03 6.49
N PHE A 140 -13.87 -0.11 5.75
CA PHE A 140 -14.54 1.10 5.24
C PHE A 140 -14.18 1.39 3.80
N ASP A 141 -15.20 1.42 2.93
CA ASP A 141 -15.17 2.01 1.59
C ASP A 141 -15.78 3.42 1.63
N VAL A 142 -15.21 4.31 2.44
CA VAL A 142 -15.62 5.72 2.42
C VAL A 142 -14.64 6.43 1.50
N ALA A 143 -15.16 6.94 0.38
CA ALA A 143 -14.40 7.65 -0.65
C ALA A 143 -13.50 8.79 -0.12
N ALA A 144 -13.77 9.27 1.11
CA ALA A 144 -12.88 10.14 1.86
C ALA A 144 -12.38 9.44 3.14
N GLN A 145 -11.11 9.03 3.14
CA GLN A 145 -10.42 8.50 4.33
C GLN A 145 -10.38 9.52 5.49
N TRP A 146 -10.42 10.81 5.15
CA TRP A 146 -10.29 11.93 6.09
C TRP A 146 -11.57 12.76 6.08
N VAL A 147 -12.19 12.88 7.25
CA VAL A 147 -13.46 13.60 7.41
C VAL A 147 -13.34 14.64 8.51
N ARG A 148 -14.16 15.69 8.46
CA ARG A 148 -14.25 16.64 9.57
C ARG A 148 -14.74 15.94 10.83
N VAL A 149 -14.36 16.46 12.00
CA VAL A 149 -14.77 15.92 13.31
C VAL A 149 -16.29 15.70 13.39
N ALA A 150 -17.10 16.66 12.95
CA ALA A 150 -18.56 16.57 12.98
C ALA A 150 -19.10 15.39 12.17
N HIS A 151 -18.50 15.11 11.02
CA HIS A 151 -18.93 14.00 10.17
C HIS A 151 -18.50 12.64 10.73
N ALA A 152 -17.32 12.57 11.36
CA ALA A 152 -16.93 11.38 12.13
C ALA A 152 -17.88 11.14 13.32
N ALA A 153 -18.34 12.20 13.97
CA ALA A 153 -19.27 12.14 15.10
C ALA A 153 -20.63 11.60 14.68
N GLU A 154 -21.16 12.11 13.57
CA GLU A 154 -22.38 11.63 12.92
C GLU A 154 -22.29 10.13 12.58
N TYR A 155 -21.22 9.70 11.88
CA TYR A 155 -21.03 8.31 11.48
C TYR A 155 -20.90 7.34 12.67
N LEU A 156 -20.23 7.75 13.74
CA LEU A 156 -20.00 6.94 14.94
C LEU A 156 -21.12 7.10 15.98
N GLU A 157 -22.20 7.82 15.63
CA GLU A 157 -23.34 8.13 16.49
C GLU A 157 -22.90 8.65 17.87
N THR A 158 -22.00 9.63 17.86
CA THR A 158 -21.36 10.16 19.07
C THR A 158 -21.15 11.67 18.98
N SER A 159 -20.58 12.29 20.03
CA SER A 159 -20.32 13.74 20.04
C SER A 159 -18.95 14.10 19.47
N ASP A 160 -18.85 15.28 18.84
CA ASP A 160 -17.58 15.87 18.37
C ASP A 160 -16.48 15.85 19.43
N GLN A 161 -16.85 16.15 20.68
CA GLN A 161 -15.91 16.16 21.79
C GLN A 161 -15.37 14.75 22.08
N THR A 162 -16.20 13.72 21.93
CA THR A 162 -15.79 12.31 22.10
C THR A 162 -14.83 11.90 20.98
N ILE A 163 -15.12 12.28 19.73
CA ILE A 163 -14.23 12.07 18.60
C ILE A 163 -12.86 12.71 18.86
N ARG A 164 -12.84 14.00 19.24
CA ARG A 164 -11.59 14.73 19.52
C ARG A 164 -10.77 14.06 20.62
N ARG A 165 -11.39 13.77 21.77
CA ARG A 165 -10.73 13.15 22.91
C ARG A 165 -10.13 11.79 22.54
N ARG A 166 -10.85 10.98 21.75
CA ARG A 166 -10.36 9.67 21.32
C ARG A 166 -9.26 9.78 20.28
N ALA A 167 -9.38 10.70 19.33
CA ALA A 167 -8.32 10.95 18.35
C ALA A 167 -7.03 11.41 19.04
N ASP A 168 -7.12 12.34 20.01
CA ASP A 168 -5.97 12.79 20.81
C ASP A 168 -5.35 11.62 21.60
N LYS A 169 -6.17 10.81 22.28
CA LYS A 169 -5.72 9.60 22.98
C LYS A 169 -4.97 8.64 22.06
N TRP A 170 -5.51 8.38 20.86
CA TRP A 170 -4.87 7.45 19.93
C TRP A 170 -3.61 8.04 19.31
N GLN A 171 -3.57 9.35 19.05
CA GLN A 171 -2.36 9.99 18.57
C GLN A 171 -1.22 9.84 19.59
N GLN A 172 -1.52 10.04 20.87
CA GLN A 172 -0.57 9.81 21.98
C GLN A 172 -0.13 8.34 22.09
N ASN A 173 -1.02 7.40 21.76
CA ASN A 173 -0.72 5.96 21.75
C ASN A 173 0.00 5.48 20.48
N GLY A 174 0.63 6.38 19.72
CA GLY A 174 1.46 6.04 18.56
C GLY A 174 0.70 5.88 17.24
N TYR A 175 -0.49 6.47 17.11
CA TYR A 175 -1.23 6.54 15.83
C TYR A 175 -1.19 7.95 15.25
N PRO A 176 -0.07 8.40 14.65
CA PRO A 176 0.08 9.79 14.20
C PRO A 176 -0.98 10.19 13.17
N ASP A 177 -1.42 9.28 12.31
CA ASP A 177 -2.42 9.55 11.27
C ASP A 177 -3.88 9.31 11.71
N ILE A 178 -4.17 9.27 13.01
CA ILE A 178 -5.56 9.26 13.46
C ILE A 178 -6.25 10.61 13.19
N GLN A 179 -5.47 11.68 13.21
CA GLN A 179 -5.95 13.04 12.95
C GLN A 179 -4.89 13.86 12.24
N ARG A 180 -5.33 14.83 11.44
CA ARG A 180 -4.47 15.82 10.80
C ARG A 180 -5.13 17.19 10.85
N ARG A 181 -4.38 18.23 10.45
CA ARG A 181 -4.94 19.56 10.22
C ARG A 181 -4.88 19.92 8.74
N THR A 182 -5.93 20.55 8.24
CA THR A 182 -5.93 21.18 6.90
C THR A 182 -5.10 22.46 6.92
N GLN A 183 -4.82 23.03 5.74
CA GLN A 183 -4.14 24.34 5.64
C GLN A 183 -4.91 25.45 6.37
N GLY A 184 -6.25 25.37 6.43
CA GLY A 184 -7.09 26.28 7.22
C GLY A 184 -7.13 26.00 8.72
N GLY A 185 -6.28 25.09 9.23
CA GLY A 185 -6.20 24.75 10.66
C GLY A 185 -7.34 23.87 11.18
N HIS A 186 -8.28 23.46 10.33
CA HIS A 186 -9.37 22.57 10.72
C HIS A 186 -8.86 21.14 10.96
N ARG A 187 -9.37 20.49 12.01
CA ARG A 187 -9.03 19.11 12.33
C ARG A 187 -9.84 18.15 11.46
N GLU A 188 -9.16 17.20 10.83
CA GLU A 188 -9.73 16.07 10.13
C GLU A 188 -9.33 14.77 10.82
N ILE A 189 -10.21 13.78 10.73
CA ILE A 189 -10.12 12.48 11.39
C ILE A 189 -10.03 11.41 10.32
N ASN A 190 -9.11 10.47 10.51
CA ASN A 190 -9.08 9.26 9.72
C ASN A 190 -10.21 8.34 10.21
N LEU A 191 -11.41 8.50 9.66
CA LEU A 191 -12.61 7.82 10.15
C LEU A 191 -12.45 6.29 10.14
N PRO A 192 -11.93 5.66 9.07
CA PRO A 192 -11.65 4.24 9.12
C PRO A 192 -10.76 3.86 10.30
N LEU A 193 -9.66 4.58 10.53
CA LEU A 193 -8.75 4.24 11.63
C LEU A 193 -9.38 4.45 13.00
N LEU A 194 -10.17 5.51 13.17
CA LEU A 194 -10.88 5.76 14.41
C LEU A 194 -11.88 4.65 14.73
N TRP A 195 -12.62 4.16 13.73
CA TRP A 195 -13.59 3.09 13.91
C TRP A 195 -12.93 1.78 14.37
N ASP A 196 -11.89 1.31 13.67
CA ASP A 196 -11.19 0.07 14.04
C ASP A 196 -10.70 0.11 15.49
N LEU A 197 -10.09 1.24 15.87
CA LEU A 197 -9.59 1.44 17.23
C LEU A 197 -10.73 1.51 18.26
N TRP A 198 -11.90 2.03 17.86
CA TRP A 198 -13.10 2.11 18.68
C TRP A 198 -13.75 0.76 18.91
N ASP A 199 -13.94 -0.04 17.86
CA ASP A 199 -14.53 -1.37 17.94
C ASP A 199 -13.66 -2.32 18.77
N GLU A 200 -12.34 -2.18 18.71
CA GLU A 200 -11.47 -2.95 19.59
C GLU A 200 -11.57 -2.56 21.06
N GLU A 201 -11.71 -1.27 21.37
CA GLU A 201 -12.00 -0.86 22.76
C GLU A 201 -13.31 -1.45 23.26
N ARG A 202 -14.32 -1.55 22.40
CA ARG A 202 -15.59 -2.21 22.75
C ARG A 202 -15.40 -3.70 23.00
N LYS A 203 -14.57 -4.37 22.20
CA LYS A 203 -14.26 -5.80 22.37
C LYS A 203 -13.43 -6.11 23.61
N LYS A 204 -12.52 -5.22 24.03
CA LYS A 204 -11.73 -5.37 25.27
C LYS A 204 -12.53 -5.15 26.56
N LYS A 205 -13.72 -4.56 26.47
CA LYS A 205 -14.60 -4.28 27.62
C LYS A 205 -15.71 -5.31 27.82
N LYS A 206 -15.84 -6.27 26.89
CA LYS A 206 -16.71 -7.44 27.01
C LYS A 206 -15.87 -8.63 27.40
#